data_AF-A0A2N3DI78-F1
#
_entry.id   AF-A0A2N3DI78-F1
#
_cell.length_a   1.000
_cell.length_b   1.000
_cell.length_c   1.000
_cell.angle_alpha   90.00
_cell.angle_beta   90.00
_cell.angle_gamma   90.00
#
_symmetry.space_group_name_H-M   'P 1'
#
loop_
_entity.id
_entity.type
_entity.pdbx_description
1 polymer ?
#
loop_
_entity_poly.entity_id
_entity_poly.type
_entity_poly.pdbx_seq_one_letter_code
_entity_poly.pdbx_strand_id
1 'polypeptide(L)'
;MSNYESDLLRLLDERGYIHQMTDATGLDALAAKQVVPGYIGFDATAPSLHIGSLVQIMMLRRLQQTGHKPIVLMGGGTTRIGDPSGRDESRKMLTDEVIEAN
;
A
#
# COMPACT_ATOMS: atom_id res chain seq x y z
N MET A 1 -11.59 -5.44 -21.08
CA MET A 1 -11.99 -5.92 -19.74
C MET A 1 -11.06 -7.07 -19.41
N SER A 2 -10.34 -7.00 -18.30
CA SER A 2 -9.50 -8.10 -17.84
C SER A 2 -10.33 -9.35 -17.55
N ASN A 3 -9.74 -10.53 -17.74
CA ASN A 3 -10.37 -11.83 -17.47
C ASN A 3 -9.97 -12.35 -16.09
N TYR A 4 -9.98 -11.50 -15.06
CA TYR A 4 -9.70 -11.94 -13.69
C TYR A 4 -10.91 -12.66 -13.08
N GLU A 5 -10.67 -13.72 -12.33
CA GLU A 5 -11.68 -14.50 -11.62
C GLU A 5 -11.98 -13.92 -10.23
N SER A 6 -10.97 -13.39 -9.54
CA SER A 6 -11.14 -12.84 -8.20
C SER A 6 -11.83 -11.48 -8.21
N ASP A 7 -12.72 -11.25 -7.25
CA ASP A 7 -13.35 -9.94 -7.04
C ASP A 7 -12.31 -8.84 -6.79
N LEU A 8 -11.18 -9.17 -6.15
CA LEU A 8 -10.08 -8.26 -5.90
C LEU A 8 -9.47 -7.74 -7.20
N LEU A 9 -8.96 -8.64 -8.05
CA LEU A 9 -8.20 -8.19 -9.23
C LEU A 9 -9.13 -7.57 -10.27
N ARG A 10 -10.36 -8.06 -10.42
CA ARG A 10 -11.39 -7.37 -11.24
C ARG A 10 -11.59 -5.93 -10.77
N LEU A 11 -11.85 -5.72 -9.48
CA LEU A 11 -12.09 -4.39 -8.93
C LEU A 11 -10.88 -3.45 -9.08
N LEU A 12 -9.67 -3.96 -8.87
CA LEU A 12 -8.45 -3.16 -9.00
C LEU A 12 -8.17 -2.79 -10.47
N ASP A 13 -8.38 -3.71 -11.41
CA ASP A 13 -8.22 -3.47 -12.85
C ASP A 13 -9.26 -2.49 -13.39
N GLU A 14 -10.55 -2.73 -13.09
CA GLU A 14 -11.67 -1.87 -13.53
C GLU A 14 -11.51 -0.42 -13.07
N ARG A 15 -10.88 -0.22 -11.92
CA ARG A 15 -10.64 1.11 -11.34
C ARG A 15 -9.25 1.68 -11.64
N GLY A 16 -8.41 0.97 -12.40
CA GLY A 16 -7.09 1.43 -12.82
C GLY A 16 -6.06 1.53 -11.70
N TYR A 17 -6.14 0.69 -10.66
CA TYR A 17 -5.14 0.66 -9.57
C TYR A 17 -3.86 -0.10 -9.96
N ILE A 18 -3.91 -0.97 -10.96
CA ILE A 18 -2.80 -1.86 -11.31
C ILE A 18 -1.83 -1.14 -12.23
N HIS A 19 -0.64 -0.84 -11.72
CA HIS A 19 0.48 -0.39 -12.54
C HIS A 19 1.43 -1.54 -12.91
N GLN A 20 1.83 -2.32 -11.91
CA GLN A 20 2.74 -3.45 -12.03
C GLN A 20 2.31 -4.57 -11.08
N MET A 21 2.60 -5.81 -11.46
CA MET A 21 2.26 -7.00 -10.69
C MET A 21 3.28 -8.10 -11.00
N THR A 22 3.69 -8.84 -9.98
CA THR A 22 4.74 -9.87 -10.09
C THR A 22 4.24 -11.13 -10.79
N ASP A 23 3.10 -11.67 -10.35
CA ASP A 23 2.43 -12.83 -10.95
C ASP A 23 0.91 -12.62 -10.89
N ALA A 24 0.34 -12.17 -12.01
CA ALA A 24 -1.08 -11.86 -12.12
C ALA A 24 -1.95 -13.11 -11.96
N THR A 25 -1.57 -14.20 -12.64
CA THR A 25 -2.33 -15.44 -12.67
C THR A 25 -2.32 -16.13 -11.31
N GLY A 26 -1.15 -16.20 -10.67
CA GLY A 26 -1.03 -16.79 -9.33
C GLY A 26 -1.78 -16.00 -8.27
N LEU A 27 -1.70 -14.67 -8.29
CA LEU A 27 -2.42 -13.83 -7.33
C LEU A 27 -3.93 -13.93 -7.50
N ASP A 28 -4.43 -13.90 -8.74
CA ASP A 28 -5.86 -14.03 -9.02
C ASP A 28 -6.42 -15.37 -8.51
N ALA A 29 -5.73 -16.47 -8.84
CA ALA A 29 -6.11 -17.81 -8.41
C ALA A 29 -6.07 -17.97 -6.88
N LEU A 30 -5.13 -17.31 -6.20
CA LEU A 30 -5.04 -17.31 -4.74
C LEU A 30 -6.20 -16.51 -4.11
N ALA A 31 -6.46 -15.31 -4.61
CA ALA A 31 -7.51 -14.42 -4.13
C ALA A 31 -8.91 -14.99 -4.36
N ALA A 32 -9.12 -15.78 -5.42
CA ALA A 32 -10.37 -16.50 -5.66
C ALA A 32 -10.60 -17.68 -4.68
N LYS A 33 -9.54 -18.23 -4.08
CA LYS A 33 -9.60 -19.43 -3.23
C LYS A 33 -9.64 -19.14 -1.74
N GLN A 34 -8.99 -18.06 -1.30
CA GLN A 34 -8.82 -17.78 0.12
C GLN A 34 -8.65 -16.29 0.44
N VAL A 35 -8.80 -15.96 1.72
CA VAL A 35 -8.51 -14.62 2.25
C VAL A 35 -7.01 -14.36 2.14
N VAL A 36 -6.62 -13.35 1.35
CA VAL A 36 -5.23 -12.93 1.19
C VAL A 36 -4.93 -11.75 2.12
N PRO A 37 -3.96 -11.85 3.05
CA PRO A 37 -3.45 -10.69 3.76
C PRO A 37 -2.59 -9.82 2.83
N GLY A 38 -2.83 -8.51 2.82
CA GLY A 38 -2.03 -7.54 2.06
C GLY A 38 -1.72 -6.33 2.91
N TYR A 39 -0.55 -5.71 2.70
CA TYR A 39 -0.10 -4.57 3.48
C TYR A 39 0.35 -3.40 2.62
N ILE A 40 0.22 -2.20 3.17
CA ILE A 40 0.91 -1.00 2.68
C ILE A 40 1.57 -0.30 3.88
N GLY A 41 2.82 0.11 3.67
CA GLY A 41 3.61 0.87 4.64
C GLY A 41 3.43 2.38 4.49
N PHE A 42 3.36 3.09 5.61
CA PHE A 42 3.39 4.54 5.68
C PHE A 42 4.49 4.99 6.65
N ASP A 43 5.37 5.88 6.20
CA ASP A 43 6.39 6.50 7.05
C ASP A 43 5.84 7.78 7.69
N ALA A 44 6.11 7.97 8.98
CA ALA A 44 5.68 9.11 9.79
C ALA A 44 6.57 10.34 9.53
N THR A 45 6.60 10.78 8.28
CA THR A 45 7.47 11.89 7.81
C THR A 45 6.86 13.28 8.01
N ALA A 46 5.57 13.33 8.37
CA ALA A 46 4.83 14.55 8.65
C ALA A 46 3.69 14.24 9.65
N PRO A 47 3.14 15.26 10.35
CA PRO A 47 2.06 15.05 11.33
C PRO A 47 0.72 14.58 10.75
N SER A 48 0.62 14.52 9.42
CA SER A 48 -0.60 14.13 8.73
C SER A 48 -0.30 13.58 7.35
N LEU A 49 -1.12 12.63 6.92
CA LEU A 49 -1.16 12.16 5.54
C LEU A 49 -1.86 13.20 4.66
N HIS A 50 -1.44 13.27 3.40
CA HIS A 50 -2.05 14.15 2.40
C HIS A 50 -2.72 13.35 1.28
N ILE A 51 -3.33 14.04 0.31
CA ILE A 51 -4.05 13.41 -0.80
C ILE A 51 -3.23 12.37 -1.59
N GLY A 52 -1.90 12.54 -1.67
CA GLY A 52 -1.01 11.56 -2.31
C GLY A 52 -1.02 10.17 -1.66
N SER A 53 -1.35 10.08 -0.37
CA SER A 53 -1.46 8.80 0.37
C SER A 53 -2.83 8.15 0.18
N LEU A 54 -3.82 8.88 -0.34
CA LEU A 54 -5.20 8.42 -0.41
C LEU A 54 -5.37 7.22 -1.34
N VAL A 55 -4.63 7.16 -2.46
CA VAL A 55 -4.71 6.03 -3.40
C VAL A 55 -4.34 4.73 -2.71
N GLN A 56 -3.26 4.73 -1.92
CA GLN A 56 -2.80 3.60 -1.13
C GLN A 56 -3.82 3.19 -0.06
N ILE A 57 -4.33 4.16 0.71
CA ILE A 57 -5.39 3.91 1.71
C ILE A 57 -6.62 3.28 1.04
N MET A 58 -7.04 3.80 -0.11
CA MET A 58 -8.19 3.27 -0.83
C MET A 58 -7.92 1.88 -1.38
N MET A 59 -6.69 1.55 -1.77
CA MET A 59 -6.33 0.19 -2.20
C MET A 59 -6.49 -0.82 -1.05
N LEU A 60 -6.03 -0.50 0.17
CA LEU A 60 -6.31 -1.32 1.35
C LEU A 60 -7.81 -1.42 1.65
N ARG A 61 -8.57 -0.33 1.43
CA ARG A 61 -10.02 -0.37 1.55
C ARG A 61 -10.67 -1.28 0.50
N ARG A 62 -10.18 -1.29 -0.75
CA ARG A 62 -10.68 -2.21 -1.80
C ARG A 62 -10.37 -3.66 -1.46
N LEU A 63 -9.16 -3.93 -0.97
CA LEU A 63 -8.76 -5.22 -0.44
C LEU A 63 -9.76 -5.70 0.64
N GLN A 64 -10.10 -4.84 1.60
CA GLN A 64 -11.10 -5.18 2.62
C GLN A 64 -12.49 -5.45 2.05
N GLN A 65 -12.93 -4.64 1.09
CA GLN A 65 -14.27 -4.72 0.50
C GLN A 65 -14.49 -6.00 -0.31
N THR A 66 -13.42 -6.58 -0.87
CA THR A 66 -13.47 -7.87 -1.57
C THR A 66 -13.21 -9.07 -0.64
N GLY A 67 -13.33 -8.88 0.68
CA GLY A 67 -13.24 -9.97 1.66
C GLY A 67 -11.84 -10.33 2.13
N HIS A 68 -10.82 -9.53 1.79
CA HIS A 68 -9.44 -9.80 2.16
C HIS A 68 -8.98 -9.02 3.41
N LYS A 69 -7.77 -9.31 3.90
CA LYS A 69 -7.28 -8.77 5.18
C LYS A 69 -6.27 -7.64 4.94
N PRO A 70 -6.66 -6.36 5.07
CA PRO A 70 -5.72 -5.25 5.00
C PRO A 70 -4.87 -5.16 6.27
N ILE A 71 -3.60 -4.79 6.09
CA ILE A 71 -2.66 -4.49 7.16
C ILE A 71 -2.06 -3.10 6.89
N VAL A 72 -2.28 -2.16 7.80
CA VAL A 72 -1.60 -0.87 7.77
C VAL A 72 -0.31 -1.02 8.56
N LEU A 73 0.82 -0.77 7.93
CA LEU A 73 2.13 -0.83 8.57
C LEU A 73 2.67 0.59 8.77
N MET A 74 2.96 0.96 10.02
CA MET A 74 3.63 2.23 10.33
C MET A 74 5.14 2.00 10.37
N GLY A 75 5.87 2.76 9.56
CA GLY A 75 7.28 2.57 9.30
C GLY A 75 8.22 3.13 10.37
N GLY A 76 8.18 2.63 11.61
CA GLY A 76 9.02 3.17 12.69
C GLY A 76 10.54 3.16 12.39
N GLY A 77 11.04 2.10 11.75
CA GLY A 77 12.44 2.01 11.33
C GLY A 77 12.75 2.73 10.01
N THR A 78 11.86 2.62 9.01
CA THR A 78 12.03 3.24 7.69
C THR A 78 11.92 4.76 7.74
N THR A 79 11.07 5.30 8.63
CA THR A 79 10.97 6.74 8.88
C THR A 79 12.29 7.35 9.34
N ARG A 80 13.10 6.60 10.12
CA ARG A 80 14.39 7.08 10.63
C ARG A 80 15.46 7.21 9.54
N ILE A 81 15.47 6.28 8.58
CA ILE A 81 16.46 6.25 7.49
C ILE A 81 16.02 7.16 6.34
N GLY A 82 14.72 7.16 6.04
CA GLY A 82 14.13 7.81 4.89
C GLY A 82 14.30 6.99 3.61
N ASP A 83 13.21 6.75 2.88
CA ASP A 83 13.25 6.10 1.57
C ASP A 83 13.87 7.04 0.50
N PRO A 84 15.01 6.67 -0.13
CA PRO A 84 15.68 7.47 -1.15
C PRO A 84 15.02 7.37 -2.53
N SER A 85 13.99 6.55 -2.70
CA SER A 85 13.35 6.29 -3.99
C SER A 85 12.83 7.59 -4.64
N GLY A 86 13.50 8.02 -5.71
CA GLY A 86 13.07 9.12 -6.58
C GLY A 86 13.41 10.54 -6.11
N ARG A 87 14.38 10.73 -5.20
CA ARG A 87 14.87 12.08 -4.82
C ARG A 87 16.39 12.18 -4.89
N ASP A 88 16.88 13.30 -5.45
CA ASP A 88 18.31 13.61 -5.60
C ASP A 88 18.97 14.09 -4.29
N GLU A 89 18.18 14.52 -3.31
CA GLU A 89 18.67 15.01 -2.02
C GLU A 89 18.34 14.03 -0.89
N SER A 90 19.33 13.77 -0.02
CA SER A 90 19.13 13.00 1.20
C SER A 90 18.17 13.73 2.14
N ARG A 91 17.12 13.03 2.61
CA ARG A 91 16.18 13.63 3.57
C ARG A 91 16.91 13.98 4.87
N LYS A 92 16.52 15.09 5.50
CA LYS A 92 16.94 15.39 6.87
C LYS A 92 16.45 14.25 7.78
N MET A 93 17.35 13.67 8.56
CA MET A 93 16.98 12.71 9.60
C MET A 93 16.09 13.40 10.63
N LEU A 94 14.95 12.78 10.94
CA LEU A 94 14.04 13.21 11.99
C LEU A 94 14.51 12.65 13.34
N THR A 95 14.32 13.41 14.42
CA THR A 95 14.54 12.90 15.78
C THR A 95 13.39 11.96 16.18
N ASP A 96 13.65 11.06 17.12
CA ASP A 96 12.62 10.13 17.62
C ASP A 96 11.40 10.85 18.18
N GLU A 97 11.60 11.98 18.87
CA GLU A 97 10.54 12.83 19.40
C GLU A 97 9.63 13.39 18.30
N VAL A 98 10.20 13.75 17.16
CA VAL A 98 9.42 14.26 16.01
C VAL A 98 8.67 13.12 15.33
N ILE A 99 9.25 11.93 15.26
CA ILE A 99 8.59 10.75 14.69
C ILE A 99 7.42 10.31 15.58
N GLU A 100 7.57 10.36 16.89
CA GLU A 100 6.51 9.99 17.85
C GLU A 100 5.36 11.00 17.87
N ALA A 101 5.63 12.26 17.56
CA ALA A 101 4.61 13.31 17.42
C ALA A 101 3.85 13.26 16.08
N ASN A 102 4.32 12.48 15.10
CA ASN A 102 3.73 12.35 13.77
C ASN A 102 2.74 11.18 13.69
#